data_AF-A0A8J1ZIX3-F1
#
_entry.id   AF-A0A8J1ZIX3-F1
#
_cell.length_a   1.000
_cell.length_b   1.000
_cell.length_c   1.000
_cell.angle_alpha   90.00
_cell.angle_beta   90.00
_cell.angle_gamma   90.00
#
_symmetry.space_group_name_H-M   'P 1'
#
loop_
_entity.id
_entity.type
_entity.pdbx_description
1 polymer ?
#
loop_
_entity_poly.entity_id
_entity_poly.type
_entity_poly.pdbx_seq_one_letter_code
_entity_poly.pdbx_strand_id
1 'polypeptide(L)'
;MTEGYQATLRASPSAPSLLRKERHFKVAAKDAPLKSYSSLEDDALWHFWANPAYQAHHMQAGFLSRTGELVDVDKFRRKMYVVEKELALAAELDRKRMKDADVLLEQKRKMREAERAQRIRDREVQQYVQGVREKRKAMMGGH
;
A
#
# COMPACT_ATOMS: atom_id res chain seq x y z
N MET A 1 -4.08 30.13 58.35
CA MET A 1 -4.87 31.08 57.52
C MET A 1 -5.81 30.28 56.61
N THR A 2 -6.79 29.57 57.17
CA THR A 2 -7.72 28.69 56.41
C THR A 2 -9.18 28.92 56.79
N GLU A 3 -9.48 29.97 57.56
CA GLU A 3 -10.81 30.19 58.14
C GLU A 3 -11.73 31.06 57.26
N GLY A 4 -11.20 31.78 56.26
CA GLY A 4 -11.99 32.73 55.45
C GLY A 4 -12.80 32.11 54.30
N TYR A 5 -12.42 30.92 53.80
CA TYR A 5 -13.06 30.32 52.62
C TYR A 5 -14.36 29.56 52.94
N GLN A 6 -14.62 29.22 54.20
CA GLN A 6 -15.82 28.48 54.58
C GLN A 6 -17.07 29.38 54.68
N ALA A 7 -16.89 30.69 54.91
CA ALA A 7 -18.00 31.63 55.10
C ALA A 7 -18.77 31.96 53.81
N THR A 8 -18.20 31.70 52.63
CA THR A 8 -18.83 31.96 51.32
C THR A 8 -19.49 30.73 50.71
N LEU A 9 -19.32 29.55 51.32
CA LEU A 9 -19.92 28.32 50.84
C LEU A 9 -21.34 28.19 51.36
N ARG A 10 -22.26 27.84 50.46
CA ARG A 10 -23.64 27.53 50.83
C ARG A 10 -23.67 26.33 51.78
N ALA A 11 -24.40 26.43 52.88
CA ALA A 11 -24.59 25.33 53.82
C ALA A 11 -25.19 24.09 53.13
N SER A 12 -24.82 22.89 53.60
CA SER A 12 -25.32 21.63 53.05
C SER A 12 -26.86 21.59 53.09
N PRO A 13 -27.55 21.30 51.97
CA PRO A 13 -28.99 21.36 51.92
C PRO A 13 -29.60 20.22 52.73
N SER A 14 -30.40 20.57 53.74
CA SER A 14 -31.11 19.61 54.58
C SER A 14 -32.41 19.08 53.92
N ALA A 15 -33.01 19.85 53.02
CA ALA A 15 -34.31 19.51 52.45
C ALA A 15 -34.23 18.33 51.44
N PRO A 16 -35.09 17.30 51.57
CA PRO A 16 -35.08 16.12 50.67
C PRO A 16 -35.24 16.46 49.18
N SER A 17 -35.98 17.52 48.86
CA SER A 17 -36.20 17.97 47.48
C SER A 17 -34.94 18.58 46.85
N LEU A 18 -34.11 19.28 47.64
CA LEU A 18 -32.83 19.84 47.18
C LEU A 18 -31.78 18.75 47.03
N LEU A 19 -31.68 17.83 48.00
CA LEU A 19 -30.82 16.65 47.91
C LEU A 19 -31.18 15.80 46.69
N ARG A 20 -32.47 15.67 46.37
CA ARG A 20 -32.93 14.95 45.18
C ARG A 20 -32.52 15.68 43.90
N LYS A 21 -32.61 17.01 43.83
CA LYS A 21 -32.14 17.79 42.66
C LYS A 21 -30.62 17.65 42.46
N GLU A 22 -29.84 17.70 43.54
CA GLU A 22 -28.38 17.56 43.48
C GLU A 22 -27.94 16.14 43.12
N ARG A 23 -28.56 15.11 43.69
CA ARG A 23 -28.28 13.69 43.35
C ARG A 23 -28.60 13.32 41.90
N HIS A 24 -29.49 14.08 41.24
CA HIS A 24 -29.84 13.86 39.84
C HIS A 24 -29.06 14.76 38.87
N PHE A 25 -28.13 15.59 39.36
CA PHE A 25 -27.20 16.32 38.51
C PHE A 25 -26.10 15.37 38.00
N LYS A 26 -26.50 14.39 37.18
CA LYS A 26 -25.57 13.56 36.41
C LYS A 26 -25.24 14.30 35.11
N VAL A 27 -24.14 15.04 35.11
CA VAL A 27 -23.55 15.55 33.87
C VAL A 27 -22.88 14.38 33.16
N ALA A 28 -23.60 13.77 32.22
CA ALA A 28 -23.00 12.83 31.26
C ALA A 28 -22.30 13.65 30.15
N ALA A 29 -21.35 14.50 30.52
CA ALA A 29 -20.43 15.07 29.55
C ALA A 29 -19.53 13.92 29.10
N LYS A 30 -19.79 13.37 27.91
CA LYS A 30 -18.77 12.61 27.21
C LYS A 30 -17.69 13.59 26.81
N ASP A 31 -16.42 13.22 26.96
CA ASP A 31 -15.33 13.94 26.34
C ASP A 31 -15.59 13.93 24.82
N ALA A 32 -16.20 15.00 24.33
CA ALA A 32 -16.26 15.24 22.90
C ALA A 32 -14.84 15.58 22.48
N PRO A 33 -14.27 14.91 21.48
CA PRO A 33 -12.96 15.31 20.98
C PRO A 33 -13.04 16.78 20.62
N LEU A 34 -12.15 17.59 21.20
CA LEU A 34 -12.02 18.98 20.81
C LEU A 34 -11.82 19.00 19.29
N LYS A 35 -12.50 19.93 18.61
CA LYS A 35 -12.23 20.16 17.18
C LYS A 35 -10.73 20.37 17.04
N SER A 36 -10.07 19.57 16.21
CA SER A 36 -8.66 19.75 15.91
C SER A 36 -8.49 21.13 15.31
N TYR A 37 -7.74 22.00 15.99
CA TYR A 37 -7.42 23.31 15.45
C TYR A 37 -6.59 23.16 14.18
N SER A 38 -7.03 23.79 13.10
CA SER A 38 -6.31 23.87 11.83
C SER A 38 -5.85 25.31 11.63
N SER A 39 -4.54 25.55 11.73
CA SER A 39 -3.95 26.88 11.49
C SER A 39 -4.14 27.38 10.04
N LEU A 40 -4.46 26.46 9.13
CA LEU A 40 -4.73 26.71 7.72
C LEU A 40 -6.15 27.25 7.48
N GLU A 41 -7.08 26.99 8.40
CA GLU A 41 -8.46 27.48 8.35
C GLU A 41 -8.68 28.68 9.28
N ASP A 42 -7.61 29.17 9.92
CA ASP A 42 -7.67 30.29 10.85
C ASP A 42 -7.60 31.63 10.10
N ASP A 43 -8.73 32.33 10.06
CA ASP A 43 -8.86 33.67 9.47
C ASP A 43 -7.91 34.69 10.09
N ALA A 44 -7.55 34.55 11.38
CA ALA A 44 -6.63 35.47 12.05
C ALA A 44 -5.19 35.36 11.52
N LEU A 45 -4.85 34.24 10.87
CA LEU A 45 -3.55 33.99 10.27
C LEU A 45 -3.49 34.36 8.78
N TRP A 46 -4.56 34.93 8.21
CA TRP A 46 -4.60 35.36 6.80
C TRP A 46 -3.35 36.12 6.35
N HIS A 47 -2.87 37.08 7.13
CA HIS A 47 -1.70 37.90 6.77
C HIS A 47 -0.40 37.09 6.68
N PHE A 48 -0.26 36.05 7.50
CA PHE A 48 0.87 35.13 7.44
C PHE A 48 0.81 34.29 6.16
N TRP A 49 -0.39 33.80 5.82
CA TRP A 49 -0.64 33.00 4.61
C TRP A 49 -0.66 33.81 3.31
N ALA A 50 -0.85 35.13 3.38
CA ALA A 50 -0.78 36.03 2.23
C ALA A 50 0.66 36.28 1.76
N ASN A 51 1.68 35.86 2.52
CA ASN A 51 3.07 36.03 2.13
C ASN A 51 3.42 35.09 0.94
N PRO A 52 3.88 35.63 -0.20
CA PRO A 52 4.19 34.83 -1.41
C PRO A 52 5.24 33.74 -1.19
N ALA A 53 6.22 33.97 -0.30
CA ALA A 53 7.26 32.98 -0.01
C ALA A 53 6.68 31.74 0.69
N TYR A 54 5.75 31.95 1.64
CA TYR A 54 5.09 30.86 2.35
C TYR A 54 4.08 30.14 1.45
N GLN A 55 3.38 30.87 0.57
CA GLN A 55 2.49 30.26 -0.42
C GLN A 55 3.25 29.38 -1.41
N ALA A 56 4.39 29.85 -1.93
CA ALA A 56 5.22 29.07 -2.84
C ALA A 56 5.68 27.76 -2.18
N HIS A 57 6.12 27.83 -0.93
CA HIS A 57 6.50 26.65 -0.14
C HIS A 57 5.32 25.69 0.07
N HIS A 58 4.13 26.20 0.44
CA HIS A 58 2.94 25.35 0.70
C HIS A 58 2.36 24.76 -0.58
N MET A 59 2.48 25.46 -1.71
CA MET A 59 2.13 24.94 -3.02
C MET A 59 3.10 23.85 -3.46
N GLN A 60 4.41 24.02 -3.22
CA GLN A 60 5.41 22.97 -3.49
C GLN A 60 5.19 21.74 -2.59
N ALA A 61 4.81 21.95 -1.34
CA ALA A 61 4.50 20.88 -0.40
C ALA A 61 3.14 20.19 -0.66
N GLY A 62 2.29 20.75 -1.54
CA GLY A 62 1.00 20.16 -1.92
C GLY A 62 -0.15 20.44 -0.96
N PHE A 63 0.01 21.39 -0.02
CA PHE A 63 -1.08 21.85 0.86
C PHE A 63 -1.98 22.89 0.18
N LEU A 64 -1.49 23.53 -0.88
CA LEU A 64 -2.25 24.48 -1.68
C LEU A 64 -2.36 23.98 -3.13
N SER A 65 -3.52 24.18 -3.72
CA SER A 65 -3.77 24.01 -5.14
C SER A 65 -3.03 25.09 -5.95
N ARG A 66 -2.89 24.88 -7.27
CA ARG A 66 -2.37 25.90 -8.19
C ARG A 66 -3.21 27.19 -8.21
N THR A 67 -4.46 27.09 -7.77
CA THR A 67 -5.40 28.21 -7.60
C THR A 67 -5.27 28.89 -6.24
N GLY A 68 -4.42 28.37 -5.33
CA GLY A 68 -4.25 28.88 -3.96
C GLY A 68 -5.28 28.35 -2.97
N GLU A 69 -6.16 27.44 -3.37
CA GLU A 69 -7.13 26.80 -2.47
C GLU A 69 -6.48 25.75 -1.57
N LEU A 70 -6.97 25.62 -0.32
CA LEU A 70 -6.48 24.61 0.61
C LEU A 70 -6.84 23.21 0.13
N VAL A 71 -5.85 22.33 0.07
CA VAL A 71 -6.07 20.92 -0.26
C VAL A 71 -6.18 20.13 1.04
N ASP A 72 -7.39 19.68 1.37
CA ASP A 72 -7.62 18.76 2.48
C ASP A 72 -7.01 17.37 2.14
N VAL A 73 -5.80 17.15 2.62
CA VAL A 73 -5.05 15.90 2.40
C VAL A 73 -5.78 14.70 3.00
N ASP A 74 -6.46 14.86 4.13
CA ASP A 74 -7.16 13.75 4.80
C ASP A 74 -8.37 13.28 3.98
N LYS A 75 -9.06 14.20 3.28
CA LYS A 75 -10.11 13.85 2.32
C LYS A 75 -9.60 13.02 1.14
N PHE A 76 -8.36 13.25 0.71
CA PHE A 76 -7.74 12.50 -0.38
C PHE A 76 -6.93 11.29 0.09
N ARG A 77 -6.64 11.17 1.38
CA ARG A 77 -5.81 10.11 1.97
C ARG A 77 -6.32 8.71 1.64
N ARG A 78 -7.65 8.51 1.67
CA ARG A 78 -8.26 7.23 1.27
C ARG A 78 -8.07 6.94 -0.22
N LYS A 79 -8.14 7.96 -1.08
CA LYS A 79 -7.92 7.80 -2.53
C LYS A 79 -6.43 7.51 -2.81
N MET A 80 -5.52 8.22 -2.15
CA MET A 80 -4.09 7.95 -2.24
C MET A 80 -3.73 6.54 -1.78
N TYR A 81 -4.31 6.08 -0.67
CA TYR A 81 -4.11 4.71 -0.20
C TYR A 81 -4.53 3.64 -1.24
N VAL A 82 -5.64 3.86 -1.94
CA VAL A 82 -6.08 2.94 -3.01
C VAL A 82 -5.08 2.94 -4.16
N VAL A 83 -4.65 4.13 -4.61
CA VAL A 83 -3.66 4.26 -5.69
C VAL A 83 -2.35 3.58 -5.32
N GLU A 84 -1.84 3.80 -4.10
CA GLU A 84 -0.61 3.16 -3.62
C GLU A 84 -0.74 1.63 -3.61
N LYS A 85 -1.89 1.09 -3.18
CA LYS A 85 -2.16 -0.34 -3.22
C LYS A 85 -2.20 -0.90 -4.63
N GLU A 86 -2.88 -0.22 -5.53
CA GLU A 86 -2.96 -0.63 -6.94
C GLU A 86 -1.59 -0.63 -7.60
N LEU A 87 -0.77 0.38 -7.30
CA LEU A 87 0.59 0.50 -7.83
C LEU A 87 1.52 -0.60 -7.29
N ALA A 88 1.40 -0.93 -6.00
CA ALA A 88 2.13 -2.04 -5.39
C ALA A 88 1.73 -3.39 -6.00
N LEU A 89 0.43 -3.61 -6.22
CA LEU A 89 -0.09 -4.83 -6.84
C LEU A 89 0.37 -4.95 -8.31
N ALA A 90 0.35 -3.85 -9.06
CA ALA A 90 0.85 -3.82 -10.43
C ALA A 90 2.35 -4.18 -10.48
N ALA A 91 3.16 -3.61 -9.58
CA ALA A 91 4.58 -3.92 -9.50
C ALA A 91 4.85 -5.40 -9.16
N GLU A 92 4.03 -6.01 -8.28
CA GLU A 92 4.14 -7.43 -7.97
C GLU A 92 3.77 -8.32 -9.16
N LEU A 93 2.69 -7.98 -9.88
CA LEU A 93 2.27 -8.70 -11.09
C LEU A 93 3.34 -8.66 -12.18
N ASP A 94 3.97 -7.51 -12.40
CA ASP A 94 5.02 -7.38 -13.40
C ASP A 94 6.28 -8.17 -13.03
N ARG A 95 6.67 -8.18 -11.74
CA ARG A 95 7.75 -9.06 -11.25
C ARG A 95 7.42 -10.53 -11.48
N LYS A 96 6.17 -10.93 -11.26
CA LYS A 96 5.72 -12.31 -11.50
C LYS A 96 5.78 -12.66 -12.99
N ARG A 97 5.29 -11.77 -13.86
CA ARG A 97 5.35 -11.95 -15.33
C ARG A 97 6.77 -12.12 -15.83
N MET A 98 7.72 -11.32 -15.32
CA MET A 98 9.13 -11.45 -15.69
C MET A 98 9.68 -12.83 -15.29
N LYS A 99 9.42 -13.28 -14.05
CA LYS A 99 9.83 -14.61 -13.58
C LYS A 99 9.22 -15.74 -14.42
N ASP A 100 7.93 -15.65 -14.73
CA ASP A 100 7.23 -16.65 -15.53
C ASP A 100 7.78 -16.71 -16.96
N ALA A 101 8.13 -15.55 -17.54
CA ALA A 101 8.76 -15.46 -18.85
C ALA A 101 10.16 -16.11 -18.86
N ASP A 102 10.97 -15.86 -17.82
CA ASP A 102 12.30 -16.47 -17.67
C ASP A 102 12.21 -18.00 -17.54
N VAL A 103 11.28 -18.49 -16.73
CA VAL A 103 11.02 -19.94 -16.57
C VAL A 103 10.61 -20.57 -17.91
N LEU A 104 9.71 -19.92 -18.65
CA LEU A 104 9.28 -20.42 -19.95
C LEU A 104 10.43 -20.44 -20.97
N LEU A 105 11.29 -19.42 -20.95
CA LEU A 105 12.46 -19.35 -21.81
C LEU A 105 13.45 -20.48 -21.52
N GLU A 106 13.73 -20.73 -20.24
CA GLU A 106 14.59 -21.84 -19.80
C GLU A 106 14.01 -23.20 -20.16
N GLN A 107 12.69 -23.41 -20.00
CA GLN A 107 12.02 -24.63 -20.44
C GLN A 107 12.16 -24.83 -21.96
N LYS A 108 11.92 -23.78 -22.76
CA LYS A 108 12.11 -23.83 -24.21
C LYS A 108 13.56 -24.12 -24.60
N ARG A 109 14.54 -23.65 -23.82
CA ARG A 109 15.96 -23.94 -24.05
C ARG A 109 16.25 -25.42 -23.81
N LYS A 110 15.83 -25.96 -22.67
CA LYS A 110 15.97 -27.38 -22.31
C LYS A 110 15.31 -28.31 -23.33
N MET A 111 14.10 -27.98 -23.79
CA MET A 111 13.41 -28.75 -24.82
C MET A 111 14.20 -28.79 -26.14
N ARG A 112 14.74 -27.65 -26.58
CA ARG A 112 15.57 -27.58 -27.78
C ARG A 112 16.88 -28.35 -27.64
N GLU A 113 17.51 -28.30 -26.47
CA GLU A 113 18.70 -29.10 -26.17
C GLU A 113 18.40 -30.60 -26.19
N ALA A 114 17.30 -31.03 -25.57
CA ALA A 114 16.85 -32.42 -25.56
C ALA A 114 16.52 -32.92 -26.98
N GLU A 115 15.84 -32.12 -27.78
CA GLU A 115 15.51 -32.44 -29.18
C GLU A 115 16.78 -32.59 -30.03
N ARG A 116 17.77 -31.71 -29.84
CA ARG A 116 19.08 -31.83 -30.51
C ARG A 116 19.79 -33.13 -30.12
N ALA A 117 19.83 -33.44 -28.82
CA ALA A 117 20.46 -34.67 -28.33
C ALA A 117 19.76 -35.92 -28.89
N GLN A 118 18.43 -35.90 -28.98
CA GLN A 118 17.66 -36.99 -29.57
C GLN A 118 17.97 -37.17 -31.07
N ARG A 119 18.00 -36.08 -31.84
CA ARG A 119 18.37 -36.13 -33.27
C ARG A 119 19.77 -36.70 -33.51
N ILE A 120 20.72 -36.42 -32.62
CA ILE A 120 22.08 -36.99 -32.70
C ILE A 120 22.02 -38.50 -32.46
N ARG A 121 21.36 -38.95 -31.38
CA ARG A 121 21.18 -40.38 -31.09
C ARG A 121 20.47 -41.12 -32.23
N ASP A 122 19.42 -40.54 -32.78
CA ASP A 122 18.68 -41.16 -33.88
C ASP A 122 19.56 -41.34 -35.12
N ARG A 123 20.45 -40.38 -35.42
CA ARG A 123 21.44 -40.50 -36.51
C ARG A 123 22.46 -41.59 -36.24
N GLU A 124 23.01 -41.68 -35.03
CA GLU A 124 23.96 -42.72 -34.64
C GLU A 124 23.34 -44.12 -34.76
N VAL A 125 22.09 -44.28 -34.29
CA VAL A 125 21.33 -45.53 -34.43
C VAL A 125 21.11 -45.88 -35.90
N GLN A 126 20.72 -44.90 -36.73
CA GLN A 126 20.54 -45.13 -38.17
C GLN A 126 21.83 -45.59 -38.85
N GLN A 127 22.96 -44.94 -38.55
CA GLN A 127 24.27 -45.32 -39.07
C GLN A 127 24.67 -46.74 -38.64
N TYR A 128 24.45 -47.08 -37.36
CA TYR A 128 24.72 -48.42 -36.86
C TYR A 128 23.86 -49.49 -37.57
N VAL A 129 22.55 -49.24 -37.71
CA VAL A 129 21.63 -50.16 -38.41
C VAL A 129 22.02 -50.33 -39.88
N GLN A 130 22.42 -49.26 -40.56
CA GLN A 130 22.93 -49.32 -41.93
C GLN A 130 24.19 -50.19 -42.02
N GLY A 131 25.18 -49.97 -41.15
CA GLY A 131 26.40 -50.77 -41.12
C GLY A 131 26.15 -52.26 -40.84
N VAL A 132 25.20 -52.59 -39.95
CA VAL A 132 24.80 -53.99 -39.71
C VAL A 132 24.13 -54.61 -40.94
N ARG A 133 23.25 -53.86 -41.62
CA ARG A 133 22.59 -54.32 -42.86
C ARG A 133 23.59 -54.59 -43.98
N GLU A 134 24.56 -53.70 -44.18
CA GLU A 134 25.61 -53.85 -45.19
C GLU A 134 26.48 -55.08 -44.91
N LYS A 135 26.93 -55.26 -43.65
CA LYS A 135 27.67 -56.47 -43.23
C LYS A 135 26.89 -57.74 -43.47
N ARG A 136 25.58 -57.74 -43.17
CA ARG A 136 24.70 -58.90 -43.39
C ARG A 136 24.52 -59.20 -44.88
N LYS A 137 24.43 -58.17 -45.72
CA LYS A 137 24.33 -58.31 -47.18
C LYS A 137 25.63 -58.85 -47.77
N ALA A 138 26.79 -58.40 -47.28
CA ALA A 138 28.10 -58.90 -47.70
C ALA A 138 28.30 -60.38 -47.33
N MET A 139 27.82 -60.82 -46.15
CA MET A 139 27.89 -62.24 -45.76
C MET A 139 26.94 -63.15 -46.56
N MET A 140 25.82 -62.63 -47.07
CA MET A 140 24.83 -63.42 -47.84
C MET A 140 25.03 -63.37 -49.36
N GLY A 141 25.87 -62.45 -49.86
CA GLY A 141 26.18 -62.28 -51.29
C GLY A 141 27.49 -62.92 -51.75
N GLY A 142 28.17 -63.68 -50.89
CA GLY A 142 29.39 -64.42 -51.21
C GLY A 142 29.09 -65.88 -51.55
N HIS A 143 28.48 -66.13 -52.70
CA HIS A 143 28.43 -67.43 -53.38
C HIS A 143 28.45 -67.21 -54.89
#